data_AF-A0A511YQT3-F1
#
_entry.id   AF-A0A511YQT3-F1
#
_cell.length_a   1.000
_cell.length_b   1.000
_cell.length_c   1.000
_cell.angle_alpha   90.00
_cell.angle_beta   90.00
_cell.angle_gamma   90.00
#
_symmetry.space_group_name_H-M   'P 1'
#
loop_
_entity.id
_entity.type
_entity.pdbx_description
1 polymer ?
#
loop_
_entity_poly.entity_id
_entity_poly.type
_entity_poly.pdbx_seq_one_letter_code
_entity_poly.pdbx_strand_id
1 'polypeptide(L)'
;MTGNFLNIFLILFINACTPVPDYYEGYIFSSNKKPLAKIKVCEEYGAECVYTNSEGYFKLKMQKNSIRNLIIFSNDQPIDTIRTVWSQHGEKIEYSFIEGKKDTLFIKK
;
A
#
# COMPACT_ATOMS: atom_id res chain seq x y z
N MET A 1 6.83 12.28 -61.90
CA MET A 1 7.24 11.58 -60.66
C MET A 1 6.83 12.43 -59.47
N THR A 2 5.59 12.30 -59.00
CA THR A 2 5.11 12.99 -57.80
C THR A 2 5.30 12.05 -56.62
N GLY A 3 6.32 12.32 -55.80
CA GLY A 3 6.58 11.57 -54.59
C GLY A 3 5.53 11.89 -53.52
N ASN A 4 4.76 10.89 -53.12
CA ASN A 4 3.88 10.96 -51.96
C ASN A 4 4.74 11.06 -50.69
N PHE A 5 4.80 12.24 -50.10
CA PHE A 5 5.25 12.43 -48.72
C PHE A 5 4.02 12.56 -47.81
N LEU A 6 4.18 12.11 -46.55
CA LEU A 6 3.20 12.08 -45.45
C LEU A 6 2.13 10.98 -45.59
N ASN A 7 1.83 10.15 -44.60
CA ASN A 7 1.93 10.34 -43.16
C ASN A 7 1.87 8.97 -42.45
N ILE A 8 2.99 8.44 -41.96
CA ILE A 8 2.98 7.32 -41.01
C ILE A 8 2.94 7.95 -39.61
N PHE A 9 1.75 8.36 -39.16
CA PHE A 9 1.50 8.57 -37.74
C PHE A 9 1.29 7.19 -37.13
N LEU A 10 2.42 6.52 -36.84
CA LEU A 10 2.44 5.30 -36.04
C LEU A 10 1.96 5.67 -34.64
N ILE A 11 0.72 5.31 -34.35
CA ILE A 11 0.09 5.43 -33.04
C ILE A 11 0.86 4.52 -32.07
N LEU A 12 1.84 5.09 -31.37
CA LEU A 12 2.51 4.48 -30.23
C LEU A 12 1.64 4.68 -28.98
N PHE A 13 0.54 3.92 -28.86
CA PHE A 13 -0.09 3.68 -27.56
C PHE A 13 0.68 2.56 -26.83
N ILE A 14 1.94 2.80 -26.49
CA ILE A 14 2.68 1.86 -25.65
C ILE A 14 2.27 2.06 -24.18
N ASN A 15 1.31 1.23 -23.77
CA ASN A 15 1.16 0.64 -22.45
C ASN A 15 1.66 1.48 -21.27
N ALA A 16 0.82 2.40 -20.79
CA ALA A 16 0.92 2.87 -19.42
C ALA A 16 0.39 1.76 -18.48
N CYS A 17 1.16 0.67 -18.34
CA CYS A 17 0.94 -0.27 -17.25
C CYS A 17 1.52 0.39 -15.99
N THR A 18 0.66 0.88 -15.11
CA THR A 18 1.09 1.37 -13.80
C THR A 18 1.73 0.20 -13.06
N PRO A 19 2.99 0.34 -12.58
CA PRO A 19 3.62 -0.74 -11.84
C PRO A 19 2.78 -1.08 -10.61
N VAL A 20 2.55 -2.38 -10.41
CA VAL A 20 1.90 -2.87 -9.19
C VAL A 20 2.81 -2.50 -8.01
N PRO A 21 2.28 -1.91 -6.93
CA PRO A 21 3.09 -1.61 -5.77
C PRO A 21 3.72 -2.89 -5.21
N ASP A 22 5.01 -2.81 -4.89
CA ASP A 22 5.79 -3.97 -4.40
C ASP A 22 5.70 -4.13 -2.87
N TYR A 23 5.30 -3.06 -2.16
CA TYR A 23 5.35 -2.98 -0.70
C TYR A 23 4.13 -2.25 -0.13
N TYR A 24 3.69 -2.74 1.02
CA TYR A 24 3.02 -1.92 2.02
C TYR A 24 4.06 -1.21 2.87
N GLU A 25 3.84 0.07 3.15
CA GLU A 25 4.68 0.80 4.09
C GLU A 25 3.93 1.92 4.79
N GLY A 26 4.41 2.29 5.97
CA GLY A 26 3.85 3.40 6.72
C GLY A 26 4.25 3.35 8.19
N TYR A 27 3.53 4.11 8.99
CA TYR A 27 3.85 4.36 10.39
C TYR A 27 2.71 3.96 11.31
N ILE A 28 3.04 3.45 12.49
CA ILE A 28 2.08 3.12 13.53
C ILE A 28 2.44 3.87 14.81
N PHE A 29 1.49 4.67 15.28
CA PHE A 29 1.63 5.54 16.42
C PHE A 29 0.52 5.27 17.44
N SER A 30 0.78 5.59 18.70
CA SER A 30 -0.28 5.72 19.70
C SER A 30 -1.08 7.00 19.45
N SER A 31 -2.30 7.05 19.99
CA SER A 31 -3.13 8.27 20.01
C SER A 31 -2.41 9.51 20.56
N ASN A 32 -1.43 9.32 21.44
CA ASN A 32 -0.58 10.38 22.00
C ASN A 32 0.62 10.74 21.10
N LYS A 33 0.61 10.34 19.83
CA LYS A 33 1.67 10.59 18.83
C LYS A 33 3.04 10.02 19.23
N LYS A 34 3.09 8.99 20.07
CA LYS A 34 4.32 8.22 20.29
C LYS A 34 4.44 7.09 19.27
N PRO A 35 5.59 6.90 18.60
CA PRO A 35 5.81 5.78 17.70
C PRO A 35 5.70 4.46 18.45
N LEU A 36 5.10 3.45 17.83
CA LEU A 36 4.94 2.12 18.43
C LEU A 36 5.87 1.12 17.75
N ALA A 37 6.94 0.73 18.46
CA ALA A 37 7.87 -0.30 18.01
C ALA A 37 7.35 -1.71 18.32
N LYS A 38 7.85 -2.71 17.57
CA LYS A 38 7.52 -4.14 17.74
C LYS A 38 6.03 -4.45 17.60
N ILE A 39 5.27 -3.61 16.90
CA ILE A 39 3.91 -3.92 16.48
C ILE A 39 4.01 -4.84 15.27
N LYS A 40 3.30 -5.96 15.30
CA LYS A 40 3.29 -6.91 14.20
C LYS A 40 2.25 -6.48 13.17
N VAL A 41 2.65 -6.47 11.90
CA VAL A 41 1.80 -6.15 10.75
C VAL A 41 1.85 -7.34 9.81
N CYS A 42 0.69 -7.93 9.55
CA CYS A 42 0.56 -9.06 8.64
C CYS A 42 -0.41 -8.70 7.52
N GLU A 43 -0.20 -9.27 6.34
CA GLU A 43 -1.21 -9.24 5.28
C GLU A 43 -2.38 -10.16 5.66
N GLU A 44 -3.62 -9.74 5.40
CA GLU A 44 -4.81 -10.58 5.63
C GLU A 44 -4.72 -11.87 4.81
N TYR A 45 -4.77 -13.04 5.45
CA TYR A 45 -4.52 -14.36 4.82
C TYR A 45 -3.10 -14.57 4.26
N GLY A 46 -2.17 -13.65 4.50
CA GLY A 46 -0.77 -13.78 4.12
C GLY A 46 0.03 -14.57 5.15
N ALA A 47 1.09 -15.24 4.68
CA ALA A 47 2.04 -15.92 5.56
C ALA A 47 3.11 -14.96 6.14
N GLU A 48 3.36 -13.85 5.46
CA GLU A 48 4.42 -12.91 5.80
C GLU A 48 3.92 -11.82 6.76
N CYS A 49 4.72 -11.55 7.77
CA CYS A 49 4.49 -10.47 8.73
C CYS A 49 5.81 -9.73 8.98
N VAL A 50 5.71 -8.45 9.29
CA VAL A 50 6.85 -7.62 9.71
C VAL A 50 6.55 -6.96 11.04
N TYR A 51 7.59 -6.48 11.72
CA TYR A 51 7.46 -5.71 12.94
C TYR A 51 7.86 -4.26 12.68
N THR A 52 7.16 -3.32 13.31
CA THR A 52 7.55 -1.92 13.28
C THR A 52 8.90 -1.70 13.99
N ASN A 53 9.70 -0.79 13.44
CA ASN A 53 10.97 -0.39 14.04
C ASN A 53 10.76 0.63 15.20
N SER A 54 11.85 1.16 15.76
CA SER A 54 11.82 2.15 16.86
C SER A 54 11.07 3.44 16.53
N GLU A 55 10.96 3.80 15.25
CA GLU A 55 10.24 4.98 14.76
C GLU A 55 8.76 4.66 14.45
N GLY A 56 8.32 3.42 14.70
CA GLY A 56 6.97 2.97 14.36
C GLY A 56 6.79 2.66 12.87
N TYR A 57 7.86 2.68 12.07
CA TYR A 57 7.80 2.41 10.64
C TYR A 57 7.80 0.90 10.35
N PHE A 58 7.00 0.48 9.36
CA PHE A 58 7.04 -0.86 8.79
C PHE A 58 7.14 -0.81 7.26
N LYS A 59 7.70 -1.88 6.69
CA LYS A 59 7.70 -2.15 5.25
C LYS A 59 7.49 -3.64 5.03
N LEU A 60 6.38 -4.02 4.43
CA LEU A 60 5.97 -5.40 4.16
C LEU A 60 5.92 -5.62 2.65
N LYS A 61 6.59 -6.66 2.15
CA LYS A 61 6.52 -7.02 0.73
C LYS A 61 5.13 -7.57 0.40
N MET A 62 4.52 -7.08 -0.66
CA MET A 62 3.21 -7.54 -1.12
C MET A 62 3.31 -8.91 -1.77
N GLN A 63 2.30 -9.77 -1.56
CA GLN A 63 2.13 -10.94 -2.41
C GLN A 63 1.74 -10.50 -3.83
N LYS A 64 2.30 -11.18 -4.84
CA LYS A 64 2.05 -10.83 -6.25
C LYS A 64 0.56 -10.81 -6.56
N ASN A 65 0.12 -9.78 -7.26
CA ASN A 65 -1.21 -9.64 -7.84
C ASN A 65 -2.38 -9.57 -6.84
N SER A 66 -2.15 -9.21 -5.58
CA SER A 66 -3.23 -9.01 -4.62
C SER A 66 -2.94 -7.83 -3.69
N ILE A 67 -3.91 -6.91 -3.58
CA ILE A 67 -3.92 -5.89 -2.54
C ILE A 67 -4.91 -6.35 -1.47
N ARG A 68 -4.41 -6.63 -0.28
CA ARG A 68 -5.20 -7.09 0.87
C ARG A 68 -5.14 -6.10 2.03
N ASN A 69 -6.04 -6.28 2.99
CA ASN A 69 -5.97 -5.54 4.24
C ASN A 69 -4.74 -5.94 5.05
N LEU A 70 -4.33 -5.10 6.00
CA LEU A 70 -3.28 -5.43 6.95
C LEU A 70 -3.88 -5.63 8.34
N ILE A 71 -3.54 -6.74 8.99
CA ILE A 71 -3.94 -7.02 10.37
C ILE A 71 -2.81 -6.59 11.30
N ILE A 72 -3.16 -5.82 12.31
CA ILE A 72 -2.22 -5.26 13.30
C ILE A 72 -2.35 -6.05 14.59
N PHE A 73 -1.23 -6.53 15.11
CA PHE A 73 -1.18 -7.26 16.37
C PHE A 73 -0.29 -6.59 17.40
N SER A 74 -0.73 -6.68 18.65
CA SER A 74 0.04 -6.34 19.84
C SER A 74 0.01 -7.54 20.78
N ASN A 75 1.18 -8.02 21.21
CA ASN A 75 1.30 -9.24 22.02
C ASN A 75 0.53 -10.44 21.42
N ASP A 76 0.68 -10.64 20.11
CA ASP A 76 0.03 -11.70 19.31
C ASP A 76 -1.50 -11.69 19.30
N GLN A 77 -2.14 -10.64 19.84
CA GLN A 77 -3.58 -10.42 19.72
C GLN A 77 -3.87 -9.41 18.61
N PRO A 78 -4.83 -9.67 17.71
CA PRO A 78 -5.25 -8.70 16.70
C PRO A 78 -5.94 -7.52 17.39
N ILE A 79 -5.51 -6.31 17.08
CA ILE A 79 -6.01 -5.08 17.71
C ILE A 79 -6.63 -4.10 16.71
N ASP A 80 -6.29 -4.20 15.43
CA ASP A 80 -6.83 -3.34 14.38
C ASP A 80 -6.64 -3.96 12.99
N THR A 81 -7.36 -3.43 12.00
CA THR A 81 -7.24 -3.80 10.59
C THR A 81 -7.15 -2.54 9.72
N ILE A 82 -6.04 -2.39 9.01
CA ILE A 82 -5.87 -1.34 8.00
C ILE A 82 -6.54 -1.79 6.71
N ARG A 83 -7.56 -1.05 6.29
CA ARG A 83 -8.17 -1.20 4.97
C ARG A 83 -7.32 -0.47 3.92
N THR A 84 -6.62 -1.22 3.09
CA THR A 84 -5.67 -0.70 2.09
C THR A 84 -6.35 -0.22 0.82
N VAL A 85 -7.55 -0.72 0.52
CA VAL A 85 -8.41 -0.27 -0.59
C VAL A 85 -9.79 0.09 -0.08
N TRP A 86 -10.24 1.29 -0.38
CA TRP A 86 -11.56 1.77 -0.01
C TRP A 86 -12.16 2.62 -1.12
N SER A 87 -13.48 2.78 -1.09
CA SER A 87 -14.20 3.58 -2.07
C SER A 87 -15.17 4.55 -1.41
N GLN A 88 -15.26 5.77 -1.91
CA GLN A 88 -16.31 6.72 -1.53
C GLN A 88 -17.52 6.49 -2.41
N HIS A 89 -18.53 5.79 -1.89
CA HIS A 89 -19.77 5.48 -2.61
C HIS A 89 -19.57 4.88 -4.02
N GLY A 90 -18.44 4.21 -4.26
CA GLY A 90 -18.07 3.64 -5.56
C GLY A 90 -17.55 4.64 -6.60
N GLU A 91 -17.56 5.94 -6.31
CA GLU A 91 -17.16 7.00 -7.26
C GLU A 91 -15.65 7.13 -7.38
N LYS A 92 -14.93 6.92 -6.27
CA LYS A 92 -13.47 7.03 -6.22
C LYS A 92 -12.88 5.89 -5.41
N ILE A 93 -11.94 5.17 -6.02
CA ILE A 93 -11.09 4.18 -5.35
C ILE A 93 -9.88 4.91 -4.77
N GLU A 94 -9.61 4.66 -3.51
CA GLU A 94 -8.50 5.22 -2.76
C GLU A 94 -7.68 4.11 -2.15
N TYR A 95 -6.38 4.38 -2.05
CA TYR A 95 -5.38 3.43 -1.58
C TYR A 95 -4.61 4.00 -0.40
N SER A 96 -4.39 3.16 0.61
CA SER A 96 -3.70 3.50 1.85
C SER A 96 -2.53 2.55 2.07
N PHE A 97 -1.41 3.07 2.59
CA PHE A 97 -0.19 2.36 2.95
C PHE A 97 0.51 1.65 1.79
N ILE A 98 0.28 2.08 0.55
CA ILE A 98 0.94 1.58 -0.66
C ILE A 98 1.52 2.75 -1.46
N GLU A 99 2.31 2.44 -2.50
CA GLU A 99 2.85 3.42 -3.46
C GLU A 99 3.76 4.50 -2.82
N GLY A 100 4.45 4.17 -1.73
CA GLY A 100 5.34 5.12 -1.04
C GLY A 100 4.62 6.22 -0.27
N LYS A 101 3.29 6.13 -0.10
CA LYS A 101 2.55 7.04 0.77
C LYS A 101 3.01 6.87 2.21
N LYS A 102 3.31 7.98 2.88
CA LYS A 102 3.72 8.01 4.30
C LYS A 102 2.50 8.01 5.21
N ASP A 103 1.62 7.03 5.03
CA ASP A 103 0.40 6.92 5.82
C ASP A 103 0.71 6.53 7.26
N THR A 104 -0.13 6.97 8.19
CA THR A 104 0.04 6.74 9.63
C THR A 104 -1.23 6.22 10.25
N LEU A 105 -1.13 5.07 10.95
CA LEU A 105 -2.19 4.53 11.78
C LEU A 105 -2.01 5.03 13.23
N PHE A 106 -3.11 5.49 13.85
CA PHE A 106 -3.13 5.86 15.27
C PHE A 106 -3.97 4.87 16.07
N ILE A 107 -3.32 4.15 16.99
CA ILE A 107 -3.96 3.15 17.85
C ILE A 107 -4.36 3.82 19.17
N LYS A 108 -5.65 3.72 19.52
CA LYS A 108 -6.13 4.07 20.87
C LYS A 108 -5.95 2.86 21.77
N LYS A 109 -5.20 3.06 22.86
CA LYS A 109 -5.15 2.12 23.99
C LYS A 109 -6.28 2.42 24.95
#